data_AF-A0A6S7BQ14-F1
#
_entry.id   AF-A0A6S7BQ14-F1
#
_cell.length_a   1.000
_cell.length_b   1.000
_cell.length_c   1.000
_cell.angle_alpha   90.00
_cell.angle_beta   90.00
_cell.angle_gamma   90.00
#
_symmetry.space_group_name_H-M   'P 1'
#
loop_
_entity.id
_entity.type
_entity.pdbx_description
1 polymer ?
#
loop_
_entity_poly.entity_id
_entity_poly.type
_entity_poly.pdbx_seq_one_letter_code
_entity_poly.pdbx_strand_id
1 'polypeptide(L)' 'MNALERWRCRPMQVRILERCNECGELKDDVQKRVNRWPNVAALSCAKCFAEMTANAGDMKPTAFVRSREIS' A
#
# COMPACT_ATOMS: atom_id res chain seq x y z
N MET A 1 21.29 32.04 -15.18
CA MET A 1 20.05 31.26 -15.01
C MET A 1 19.01 32.17 -14.35
N ASN A 2 18.00 32.61 -15.09
CA ASN A 2 16.99 33.56 -14.62
C ASN A 2 15.95 32.87 -13.71
N ALA A 3 15.11 33.66 -13.02
CA ALA A 3 14.09 33.14 -12.10
C ALA A 3 13.04 32.23 -12.78
N LEU A 4 12.72 32.50 -14.04
CA LEU A 4 11.77 31.73 -14.85
C LEU A 4 12.32 30.34 -15.20
N GLU A 5 13.60 30.27 -15.56
CA GLU A 5 14.31 29.01 -15.86
C GLU A 5 14.37 28.11 -14.62
N ARG A 6 14.67 28.69 -13.45
CA ARG A 6 14.65 27.95 -12.18
C ARG A 6 13.25 27.44 -11.80
N TRP A 7 12.19 28.16 -12.19
CA TRP A 7 10.81 27.74 -11.92
C TRP A 7 10.38 26.60 -12.86
N ARG A 8 10.76 26.66 -14.14
CA ARG A 8 10.48 25.61 -15.14
C ARG A 8 11.23 24.30 -14.86
N CYS A 9 12.43 24.37 -14.28
CA CYS A 9 13.20 23.19 -13.90
C CYS A 9 12.79 22.57 -12.56
N ARG A 10 11.73 23.06 -11.90
CA ARG A 10 11.27 22.44 -10.67
C ARG A 10 10.74 21.03 -10.97
N PRO A 11 11.24 19.98 -10.30
CA PRO A 11 10.69 18.65 -10.46
C PRO A 11 9.22 18.66 -10.01
N MET A 12 8.32 18.32 -10.94
CA MET A 12 6.92 18.10 -10.59
C MET A 12 6.82 16.79 -9.81
N GLN A 13 6.35 16.88 -8.57
CA GLN A 13 5.99 15.69 -7.81
C GLN A 13 4.64 15.20 -8.31
N VAL A 14 4.65 14.15 -9.13
CA VAL A 14 3.44 13.45 -9.54
C VAL A 14 3.06 12.49 -8.42
N ARG A 15 1.87 12.66 -7.83
CA ARG A 15 1.27 11.69 -6.92
C ARG A 15 0.19 10.93 -7.67
N ILE A 16 0.34 9.62 -7.76
CA ILE A 16 -0.68 8.74 -8.32
C ILE A 16 -1.64 8.42 -7.18
N LEU A 17 -2.90 8.81 -7.34
CA LEU A 17 -3.97 8.46 -6.42
C LEU A 17 -4.79 7.35 -7.07
N GLU A 18 -4.99 6.26 -6.34
CA GLU A 18 -5.86 5.16 -6.77
C GLU A 18 -7.08 5.09 -5.85
N ARG A 19 -8.18 4.53 -6.39
CA ARG A 19 -9.39 4.32 -5.61
C ARG A 19 -9.27 3.01 -4.82
N CYS A 20 -9.48 3.07 -3.52
CA CYS A 20 -9.57 1.89 -2.66
C CYS A 20 -10.87 1.12 -2.97
N ASN A 21 -10.79 -0.19 -3.17
CA ASN A 21 -11.99 -1.00 -3.43
C ASN A 21 -12.90 -1.15 -2.19
N GLU A 22 -12.32 -1.09 -0.99
CA GLU A 22 -13.06 -1.30 0.26
C GLU A 22 -13.79 -0.04 0.73
N CYS A 23 -13.11 1.12 0.74
CA CYS A 23 -13.70 2.38 1.22
C CYS A 23 -14.15 3.33 0.10
N GLY A 24 -13.80 3.05 -1.16
CA GLY A 24 -14.18 3.89 -2.32
C GLY A 24 -13.45 5.23 -2.41
N GLU A 25 -12.59 5.56 -1.45
CA GLU A 25 -11.83 6.82 -1.41
C GLU A 25 -10.60 6.79 -2.31
N LEU A 26 -10.23 7.96 -2.87
CA LEU A 26 -8.99 8.15 -3.61
C LEU A 26 -7.83 8.38 -2.63
N LYS A 27 -6.82 7.52 -2.64
CA LYS A 27 -5.64 7.66 -1.75
C LYS A 27 -4.34 7.33 -2.46
N ASP A 28 -3.23 7.85 -1.94
CA ASP A 28 -1.87 7.58 -2.44
C ASP A 28 -1.30 6.24 -1.94
N ASP A 29 -1.91 5.64 -0.92
CA ASP A 29 -1.45 4.42 -0.25
C ASP A 29 -2.21 3.15 -0.69
N VAL A 30 -3.05 3.25 -1.73
CA VAL A 30 -3.73 2.10 -2.31
C VAL A 30 -2.70 1.25 -3.03
N GLN A 31 -2.63 -0.02 -2.63
CA GLN A 31 -1.72 -0.99 -3.22
C GLN A 31 -2.45 -2.30 -3.43
N LYS A 32 -2.04 -3.04 -4.46
CA LYS A 32 -2.46 -4.43 -4.63
C LYS A 32 -1.75 -5.27 -3.55
N ARG A 33 -2.48 -5.62 -2.50
CA ARG A 33 -1.95 -6.41 -1.39
C ARG A 33 -2.50 -7.83 -1.49
N VAL A 34 -1.59 -8.80 -1.43
CA VAL A 34 -1.90 -10.23 -1.46
C VAL A 34 -1.52 -10.79 -0.10
N ASN A 35 -2.51 -11.24 0.66
CA ASN A 35 -2.26 -12.04 1.86
C ASN A 35 -2.35 -13.52 1.48
N ARG A 36 -1.40 -14.33 1.96
CA ARG A 36 -1.36 -15.78 1.69
C ARG A 36 -2.41 -16.52 2.54
N TRP A 37 -2.79 -15.98 3.69
CA TRP A 37 -3.81 -16.55 4.55
C TRP A 37 -4.47 -15.47 5.44
N PRO A 38 -5.80 -15.26 5.35
CA PRO A 38 -6.71 -15.77 4.32
C PRO A 38 -6.26 -15.28 2.94
N ASN A 39 -6.51 -16.07 1.88
CA ASN A 39 -6.10 -15.75 0.52
C ASN A 39 -6.89 -14.55 -0.01
N VAL A 40 -6.45 -13.35 0.31
CA VAL A 40 -7.11 -12.08 -0.02
C VAL A 40 -6.17 -11.32 -0.95
N ALA A 41 -6.63 -11.09 -2.18
CA ALA A 41 -5.98 -10.20 -3.14
C ALA A 41 -6.89 -8.99 -3.36
N ALA A 42 -6.56 -7.85 -2.74
CA ALA A 42 -7.37 -6.64 -2.81
C ALA A 42 -6.51 -5.41 -3.13
N LEU A 43 -7.05 -4.53 -3.98
CA LEU A 43 -6.58 -3.15 -4.13
C LEU A 43 -7.18 -2.33 -3.00
N SER A 44 -6.41 -2.14 -1.93
CA SER A 44 -6.91 -1.48 -0.73
C SER A 44 -5.86 -0.55 -0.14
N CYS A 45 -6.36 0.49 0.55
CA CYS A 45 -5.52 1.35 1.36
C CYS A 45 -4.99 0.60 2.60
N ALA A 46 -3.98 1.16 3.25
CA ALA A 46 -3.30 0.52 4.36
C ALA A 46 -4.21 0.16 5.53
N LYS A 47 -5.16 1.05 5.82
CA LYS A 47 -6.13 0.86 6.92
C LYS A 47 -7.09 -0.28 6.62
N CYS A 48 -7.75 -0.26 5.45
CA CYS A 48 -8.71 -1.29 5.07
C CYS A 48 -8.05 -2.68 4.98
N PHE A 49 -6.81 -2.75 4.48
CA PHE A 49 -6.06 -4.00 4.51
C PHE A 49 -5.79 -4.50 5.92
N ALA A 50 -5.35 -3.61 6.82
CA ALA A 50 -5.10 -3.97 8.22
C ALA A 50 -6.36 -4.48 8.92
N GLU A 51 -7.51 -3.82 8.73
CA GLU A 51 -8.81 -4.24 9.25
C GLU A 51 -9.22 -5.62 8.73
N MET A 52 -9.08 -5.86 7.42
CA MET A 52 -9.35 -7.19 6.83
C MET A 52 -8.49 -8.28 7.46
N THR A 53 -7.21 -8.01 7.69
CA THR A 53 -6.29 -8.97 8.33
C THR A 53 -6.53 -9.11 9.84
N ALA A 54 -6.98 -8.06 10.52
CA ALA A 54 -7.28 -8.07 11.94
C ALA A 54 -8.57 -8.86 12.24
N ASN A 55 -9.59 -8.72 11.39
CA ASN A 55 -10.83 -9.49 11.49
C ASN A 55 -10.63 -10.98 11.15
N ALA A 56 -9.57 -11.31 10.41
CA ALA A 56 -9.13 -12.71 10.24
C ALA A 56 -8.33 -13.25 11.45
N GLY A 57 -8.00 -12.38 12.41
CA GLY A 57 -7.09 -12.63 13.53
C GLY A 57 -7.70 -13.25 14.79
N ASP A 58 -9.01 -13.56 14.81
CA ASP A 58 -9.57 -14.43 15.87
C ASP A 58 -9.08 -15.89 15.78
N MET A 59 -8.26 -16.22 14.77
CA MET A 59 -7.36 -17.37 14.79
C MET A 59 -5.91 -16.89 14.85
N LYS A 60 -5.26 -17.19 15.98
CA LYS A 60 -3.87 -16.82 16.37
C LYS A 60 -2.87 -16.82 15.20
N PRO A 61 -1.96 -15.82 15.13
CA PRO A 61 -0.95 -15.76 14.08
C PRO A 61 0.04 -16.91 14.23
N THR A 62 0.07 -17.82 13.26
CA THR A 62 1.16 -18.78 13.10
C THR A 62 2.29 -18.10 12.32
N ALA A 63 3.34 -17.76 13.08
CA ALA A 63 4.72 -17.54 12.66
C ALA A 63 4.97 -16.69 11.40
N PHE A 64 5.40 -15.46 11.66
CA PHE A 64 6.20 -14.64 10.76
C PHE A 64 7.51 -15.37 10.41
N VAL A 65 7.54 -16.16 9.33
CA VAL A 65 8.78 -16.74 8.81
C VAL A 65 9.49 -15.67 8.00
N ARG A 66 10.41 -14.95 8.68
CA ARG A 66 11.51 -14.25 8.02
C ARG A 66 12.42 -15.30 7.39
N SER A 67 12.23 -15.61 6.11
CA SER A 67 13.26 -16.30 5.33
C SER A 67 14.45 -15.35 5.19
N ARG A 68 15.40 -15.46 6.12
CA ARG A 68 16.78 -15.01 5.91
C ARG A 68 17.43 -16.05 5.00
N GLU A 69 17.80 -15.61 3.81
CA GLU A 69 18.75 -16.28 2.94
C GLU A 69 20.05 -16.55 3.71
N ILE A 70 20.54 -17.78 3.66
CA ILE A 70 21.92 -18.14 4.01
C ILE A 70 22.44 -19.00 2.86
N SER A 71 23.63 -18.61 2.41
CA SER A 71 24.45 -19.08 1.29
C SER A 71 24.61 -20.58 1.12
#